data_AF-A0A1Z5HT41-F1
#
_entry.id   AF-A0A1Z5HT41-F1
#
_cell.length_a   1.000
_cell.length_b   1.000
_cell.length_c   1.000
_cell.angle_alpha   90.00
_cell.angle_beta   90.00
_cell.angle_gamma   90.00
#
_symmetry.space_group_name_H-M   'P 1'
#
loop_
_entity.id
_entity.type
_entity.pdbx_description
1 polymer ?
#
loop_
_entity_poly.entity_id
_entity_poly.type
_entity_poly.pdbx_seq_one_letter_code
_entity_poly.pdbx_strand_id
1 'polypeptide(L)'
;MIRRIGKKLKEDSGFTLVEMMVVVVILGTLAAVAIPSFTGKADKAKLNAAKADLKTIGTAIELYYVNYNAYPETLNALVGDYISKMPYDPWNNTQYNYDKDNDKGYYYVWVKPPKGDALYYPDNPTYAAGTGGVEIADIDLKGEVVTIKNTGGAAVDISGWKLVSEKGNQTFTFPSGTVIPAGEILKIVSGPNAQAGPSTLVWTKRYIWNNKGDPGALYDAQGKLVSRYE
;
A
#
# COMPACT_ATOMS: atom_id res chain seq x y z
N MET A 1 -91.49 -34.97 -19.08
CA MET A 1 -90.42 -33.95 -19.04
C MET A 1 -89.15 -34.59 -18.50
N ILE A 2 -88.15 -34.93 -19.34
CA ILE A 2 -86.76 -35.20 -18.91
C ILE A 2 -85.81 -34.77 -20.05
N ARG A 3 -84.94 -33.78 -19.78
CA ARG A 3 -83.97 -33.18 -20.72
C ARG A 3 -82.56 -33.67 -20.37
N ARG A 4 -81.89 -34.41 -21.27
CA ARG A 4 -80.49 -34.83 -21.09
C ARG A 4 -79.55 -33.65 -21.29
N ILE A 5 -78.67 -33.40 -20.32
CA ILE A 5 -77.59 -32.40 -20.38
C ILE A 5 -76.33 -33.11 -20.90
N GLY A 6 -75.87 -32.74 -22.09
CA GLY A 6 -74.60 -33.20 -22.66
C GLY A 6 -73.43 -32.41 -22.08
N LYS A 7 -72.46 -33.12 -21.48
CA LYS A 7 -71.22 -32.56 -20.94
C LYS A 7 -70.22 -32.44 -22.09
N LYS A 8 -69.81 -31.22 -22.48
CA LYS A 8 -68.67 -31.01 -23.39
C LYS A 8 -67.38 -31.32 -22.62
N LEU A 9 -66.63 -32.32 -23.07
CA LEU A 9 -65.26 -32.57 -22.61
C LEU A 9 -64.36 -31.49 -23.22
N LYS A 10 -63.52 -30.85 -22.38
CA LYS A 10 -62.46 -29.93 -22.84
C LYS A 10 -61.40 -30.76 -23.55
N GLU A 11 -61.00 -30.33 -24.73
CA GLU A 11 -59.84 -30.87 -25.43
C GLU A 11 -58.57 -30.35 -24.74
N ASP A 12 -57.85 -31.25 -24.07
CA ASP A 12 -56.48 -30.99 -23.62
C ASP A 12 -55.57 -31.02 -24.86
N SER A 13 -55.14 -29.85 -25.31
CA SER A 13 -54.18 -29.70 -26.40
C SER A 13 -52.81 -30.22 -25.96
N GLY A 14 -52.47 -31.43 -26.41
CA GLY A 14 -51.16 -32.03 -26.21
C GLY A 14 -50.06 -31.36 -27.05
N PHE A 15 -48.86 -31.27 -26.48
CA PHE A 15 -47.67 -30.75 -27.16
C PHE A 15 -47.28 -31.63 -28.35
N THR A 16 -46.79 -31.00 -29.43
CA THR A 16 -46.30 -31.74 -30.60
C THR A 16 -44.87 -32.23 -30.39
N LEU A 17 -44.49 -33.34 -31.02
CA LEU A 17 -43.11 -33.86 -30.98
C LEU A 17 -42.09 -32.82 -31.44
N VAL A 18 -42.43 -32.04 -32.48
CA VAL A 18 -41.55 -31.00 -33.04
C VAL A 18 -41.29 -29.89 -32.03
N GLU A 19 -42.30 -29.54 -31.25
CA GLU A 19 -42.21 -28.49 -30.22
C GLU A 19 -41.23 -28.88 -29.11
N MET A 20 -41.29 -30.15 -28.67
CA MET A 20 -40.31 -30.67 -27.73
C MET A 20 -38.90 -30.74 -28.34
N MET A 21 -38.76 -31.13 -29.61
CA MET A 21 -37.46 -31.17 -30.28
C MET A 21 -36.77 -29.81 -30.31
N VAL A 22 -37.49 -28.75 -30.67
CA VAL A 22 -36.94 -27.38 -30.69
C VAL A 22 -36.53 -26.94 -29.30
N VAL A 23 -37.32 -27.25 -28.28
CA VAL A 23 -37.00 -26.91 -26.88
C VAL A 23 -35.71 -27.59 -26.42
N VAL A 24 -35.53 -28.88 -26.68
CA VAL A 24 -34.30 -29.59 -26.25
C VAL A 24 -33.07 -29.06 -27.00
N VAL A 25 -33.21 -28.66 -28.27
CA VAL A 25 -32.13 -28.04 -29.05
C VAL A 25 -31.74 -26.67 -28.48
N ILE A 26 -32.72 -25.82 -28.15
CA ILE A 26 -32.44 -24.50 -27.54
C ILE A 26 -31.80 -24.67 -26.16
N LEU A 27 -32.32 -25.57 -25.32
CA LEU A 27 -31.73 -25.84 -24.00
C LEU A 27 -30.30 -26.42 -24.13
N GLY A 28 -30.05 -27.29 -25.11
CA GLY A 28 -28.73 -27.85 -25.39
C GLY A 28 -27.71 -26.81 -25.84
N THR A 29 -28.12 -25.86 -26.69
CA THR A 29 -27.25 -24.76 -27.15
C THR A 29 -26.97 -23.74 -26.05
N LEU A 30 -27.99 -23.38 -25.25
CA LEU A 30 -27.81 -22.49 -24.09
C LEU A 30 -26.89 -23.10 -23.03
N ALA A 31 -27.03 -24.40 -22.75
CA ALA A 31 -26.15 -25.11 -21.83
C ALA A 31 -24.68 -25.14 -22.31
N ALA A 32 -24.44 -25.22 -23.62
CA ALA A 32 -23.09 -25.23 -24.20
C ALA A 32 -22.36 -23.87 -24.09
N VAL A 33 -23.09 -22.75 -24.08
CA VAL A 33 -22.50 -21.40 -24.01
C VAL A 33 -22.47 -20.84 -22.57
N ALA A 34 -23.20 -21.47 -21.65
CA ALA A 34 -23.32 -21.05 -20.26
C ALA A 34 -22.12 -21.46 -19.40
N ILE A 35 -20.96 -20.82 -19.62
CA ILE A 35 -19.89 -20.79 -18.61
C ILE A 35 -19.51 -19.32 -18.36
N PRO A 36 -20.09 -18.67 -17.35
CA PRO A 36 -19.57 -17.39 -16.89
C PRO A 36 -18.17 -17.60 -16.29
N SER A 37 -17.13 -17.10 -16.97
CA SER A 37 -15.75 -17.12 -16.47
C SER A 37 -15.54 -16.03 -15.41
N PHE A 38 -15.48 -16.42 -14.14
CA PHE A 38 -15.23 -15.51 -13.00
C PHE A 38 -13.74 -15.30 -12.69
N THR A 39 -12.84 -15.74 -13.57
CA THR A 39 -11.42 -15.95 -13.26
C THR A 39 -10.60 -14.69 -12.99
N GLY A 40 -11.11 -13.46 -13.23
CA GLY A 40 -10.35 -12.21 -13.01
C GLY A 40 -10.79 -11.33 -11.83
N LYS A 41 -12.05 -11.42 -11.37
CA LYS A 41 -12.56 -10.54 -10.28
C LYS A 41 -12.10 -11.01 -8.90
N ALA A 42 -11.96 -12.32 -8.72
CA ALA A 42 -11.46 -12.91 -7.48
C ALA A 42 -10.02 -12.46 -7.18
N ASP A 43 -9.15 -12.42 -8.20
CA ASP A 43 -7.74 -12.06 -8.03
C ASP A 43 -7.55 -10.60 -7.59
N LYS A 44 -8.31 -9.66 -8.18
CA LYS A 44 -8.25 -8.24 -7.78
C LYS A 44 -8.77 -8.04 -6.35
N ALA A 45 -9.81 -8.77 -5.95
CA ALA A 45 -10.31 -8.72 -4.58
C ALA A 45 -9.25 -9.23 -3.58
N LYS A 46 -8.57 -10.33 -3.90
CA LYS A 46 -7.46 -10.87 -3.09
C LYS A 46 -6.28 -9.90 -2.99
N LEU A 47 -5.89 -9.25 -4.09
CA LEU A 47 -4.85 -8.22 -4.08
C LEU A 47 -5.20 -7.06 -3.16
N ASN A 48 -6.44 -6.55 -3.23
CA ASN A 48 -6.89 -5.45 -2.40
C ASN A 48 -6.99 -5.86 -0.91
N ALA A 49 -7.47 -7.07 -0.63
CA ALA A 49 -7.49 -7.62 0.72
C ALA A 49 -6.07 -7.69 1.29
N ALA A 50 -5.13 -8.24 0.53
CA ALA A 50 -3.73 -8.35 0.97
C ALA A 50 -3.10 -6.99 1.28
N LYS A 51 -3.34 -5.95 0.46
CA LYS A 51 -2.85 -4.59 0.74
C LYS A 51 -3.43 -4.02 2.04
N ALA A 52 -4.72 -4.24 2.28
CA ALA A 52 -5.36 -3.78 3.51
C ALA A 52 -4.82 -4.52 4.75
N ASP A 53 -4.60 -5.83 4.63
CA ASP A 53 -4.04 -6.67 5.69
C ASP A 53 -2.60 -6.24 6.03
N LEU A 54 -1.75 -6.07 5.01
CA LEU A 54 -0.36 -5.59 5.18
C LEU A 54 -0.31 -4.25 5.93
N LYS A 55 -1.14 -3.29 5.53
CA LYS A 55 -1.24 -1.98 6.20
C LYS A 55 -1.71 -2.11 7.66
N THR A 56 -2.67 -2.98 7.91
CA THR A 56 -3.19 -3.24 9.26
C THR A 56 -2.09 -3.81 10.16
N ILE A 57 -1.35 -4.80 9.66
CA ILE A 57 -0.22 -5.40 10.37
C ILE A 57 0.87 -4.35 10.63
N GLY A 58 1.27 -3.58 9.63
CA GLY A 58 2.30 -2.55 9.79
C GLY A 58 1.92 -1.47 10.80
N THR A 59 0.66 -1.03 10.80
CA THR A 59 0.17 -0.10 11.84
C THR A 59 0.31 -0.71 13.25
N ALA A 60 0.00 -2.00 13.42
CA ALA A 60 0.19 -2.69 14.69
C ALA A 60 1.67 -2.81 15.09
N ILE A 61 2.57 -3.05 14.12
CA ILE A 61 4.03 -3.07 14.35
C ILE A 61 4.53 -1.71 14.83
N GLU A 62 4.07 -0.62 14.21
CA GLU A 62 4.44 0.74 14.61
C GLU A 62 3.98 1.08 16.02
N LEU A 63 2.75 0.69 16.38
CA LEU A 63 2.24 0.85 17.74
C LEU A 63 3.05 0.03 18.76
N TYR A 64 3.46 -1.19 18.40
CA TYR A 64 4.35 -2.00 19.23
C TYR A 64 5.69 -1.28 19.45
N TYR A 65 6.27 -0.73 18.39
CA TYR A 65 7.52 0.02 18.47
C TYR A 65 7.42 1.24 19.39
N VAL A 66 6.30 1.96 19.38
CA VAL A 66 6.08 3.11 20.29
C VAL A 66 6.16 2.69 21.76
N ASN A 67 5.66 1.51 22.11
CA ASN A 67 5.61 1.04 23.51
C ASN A 67 6.92 0.39 23.98
N TYR A 68 7.61 -0.33 23.09
CA TYR A 68 8.76 -1.15 23.45
C TYR A 68 10.09 -0.65 22.87
N ASN A 69 10.06 0.39 22.04
CA ASN A 69 11.21 0.94 21.32
C ASN A 69 12.01 -0.11 20.52
N ALA A 70 11.32 -1.15 20.07
CA ALA A 70 11.83 -2.24 19.26
C ALA A 70 10.70 -2.83 18.44
N TYR A 71 10.99 -3.30 17.23
CA TYR A 71 10.01 -4.06 16.45
C TYR A 71 9.83 -5.47 17.04
N PRO A 72 8.63 -6.05 16.93
CA PRO A 72 8.33 -7.35 17.52
C PRO A 72 9.24 -8.43 16.91
N GLU A 73 9.68 -9.40 17.72
CA GLU A 73 10.47 -10.54 17.20
C GLU A 73 9.65 -11.40 16.22
N THR A 74 8.34 -11.48 16.43
CA THR A 74 7.42 -12.19 15.55
C THR A 74 6.10 -11.45 15.48
N LEU A 75 5.37 -11.61 14.38
CA LEU A 75 4.05 -11.00 14.22
C LEU A 75 3.03 -11.47 15.28
N ASN A 76 3.25 -12.63 15.92
CA ASN A 76 2.37 -13.12 16.97
C ASN A 76 2.40 -12.25 18.24
N ALA A 77 3.49 -11.50 18.47
CA ALA A 77 3.57 -10.56 19.58
C ALA A 77 2.57 -9.39 19.47
N LEU A 78 1.96 -9.20 18.29
CA LEU A 78 0.96 -8.17 18.04
C LEU A 78 -0.44 -8.62 18.48
N VAL A 79 -0.68 -9.93 18.56
CA VAL A 79 -2.02 -10.47 18.76
C VAL A 79 -2.49 -10.24 20.20
N GLY A 80 -3.71 -9.73 20.34
CA GLY A 80 -4.31 -9.38 21.64
C GLY A 80 -4.28 -7.87 21.87
N ASP A 81 -3.08 -7.30 21.97
CA ASP A 81 -2.90 -5.89 22.36
C ASP A 81 -2.96 -4.92 21.17
N TYR A 82 -2.47 -5.34 20.00
CA TYR A 82 -2.32 -4.45 18.83
C TYR A 82 -3.21 -4.88 17.65
N ILE A 83 -3.47 -6.18 17.52
CA ILE A 83 -4.41 -6.72 16.54
C ILE A 83 -5.23 -7.83 17.17
N SER A 84 -6.56 -7.84 16.96
CA SER A 84 -7.43 -8.84 17.58
C SER A 84 -7.20 -10.24 17.04
N LYS A 85 -6.84 -10.36 15.76
CA LYS A 85 -6.49 -11.62 15.11
C LYS A 85 -5.57 -11.34 13.92
N MET A 86 -4.58 -12.21 13.74
CA MET A 86 -3.71 -12.14 12.58
C MET A 86 -4.47 -12.48 11.28
N PRO A 87 -4.46 -11.60 10.26
CA PRO A 87 -4.95 -11.95 8.94
C PRO A 87 -3.98 -12.94 8.26
N TYR A 88 -4.52 -13.72 7.32
CA TYR A 88 -3.78 -14.72 6.57
C TYR A 88 -3.76 -14.36 5.09
N ASP A 89 -2.67 -14.73 4.41
CA ASP A 89 -2.47 -14.56 2.99
C ASP A 89 -3.69 -15.13 2.20
N PRO A 90 -4.33 -14.33 1.33
CA PRO A 90 -5.57 -14.73 0.63
C PRO A 90 -5.36 -15.76 -0.50
N TRP A 91 -4.12 -16.13 -0.83
CA TRP A 91 -3.79 -17.14 -1.84
C TRP A 91 -3.50 -18.51 -1.25
N ASN A 92 -2.79 -18.60 -0.14
CA ASN A 92 -2.32 -19.86 0.44
C ASN A 92 -2.75 -20.06 1.91
N ASN A 93 -3.41 -19.07 2.52
CA ASN A 93 -3.86 -19.09 3.92
C ASN A 93 -2.71 -19.29 4.93
N THR A 94 -1.50 -18.80 4.61
CA THR A 94 -0.36 -18.76 5.55
C THR A 94 -0.22 -17.38 6.18
N GLN A 95 0.62 -17.27 7.21
CA GLN A 95 0.98 -15.97 7.78
C GLN A 95 1.75 -15.13 6.74
N TYR A 96 1.60 -13.81 6.81
CA TYR A 96 2.41 -12.87 6.04
C TYR A 96 3.89 -12.99 6.39
N ASN A 97 4.75 -12.73 5.42
CA ASN A 97 6.18 -12.68 5.66
C ASN A 97 6.53 -11.40 6.41
N TYR A 98 7.54 -11.48 7.26
CA TYR A 98 7.96 -10.39 8.12
C TYR A 98 9.46 -10.44 8.35
N ASP A 99 10.08 -9.28 8.19
CA ASP A 99 11.49 -9.08 8.39
C ASP A 99 11.71 -7.78 9.15
N LYS A 100 12.73 -7.77 10.01
CA LYS A 100 13.11 -6.59 10.78
C LYS A 100 14.61 -6.53 11.02
N ASP A 101 15.08 -5.33 11.31
CA ASP A 101 16.39 -5.07 11.86
C ASP A 101 16.23 -3.91 12.85
N ASN A 102 16.36 -4.20 14.15
CA ASN A 102 16.19 -3.19 15.20
C ASN A 102 17.37 -2.21 15.23
N ASP A 103 18.58 -2.69 14.91
CA ASP A 103 19.80 -1.88 14.90
C ASP A 103 19.73 -0.86 13.76
N LYS A 104 19.32 -1.33 12.59
CA LYS A 104 19.08 -0.45 11.45
C LYS A 104 17.75 0.26 11.58
N GLY A 105 16.77 -0.23 12.35
CA GLY A 105 15.49 0.42 12.55
C GLY A 105 14.47 0.24 11.45
N TYR A 106 14.55 -0.86 10.72
CA TYR A 106 13.57 -1.19 9.69
C TYR A 106 12.71 -2.39 10.03
N TYR A 107 11.54 -2.40 9.39
CA TYR A 107 10.69 -3.57 9.26
C TYR A 107 10.04 -3.58 7.88
N TYR A 108 9.68 -4.76 7.40
CA TYR A 108 8.76 -4.91 6.28
C TYR A 108 7.90 -6.15 6.47
N VAL A 109 6.62 -6.02 6.14
CA VAL A 109 5.70 -7.15 5.98
C VAL A 109 5.37 -7.30 4.51
N TRP A 110 5.31 -8.53 4.01
CA TRP A 110 5.15 -8.74 2.58
C TRP A 110 4.47 -10.06 2.20
N VAL A 111 3.92 -10.07 0.98
CA VAL A 111 3.32 -11.26 0.36
C VAL A 111 3.61 -11.27 -1.14
N LYS A 112 3.81 -12.46 -1.71
CA LYS A 112 3.98 -12.62 -3.16
C LYS A 112 2.72 -13.26 -3.76
N PRO A 113 1.90 -12.50 -4.51
CA PRO A 113 0.80 -13.07 -5.27
C PRO A 113 1.30 -14.10 -6.30
N PRO A 114 0.47 -15.09 -6.69
CA PRO A 114 0.83 -16.06 -7.74
C PRO A 114 1.14 -15.41 -9.09
N LYS A 115 0.55 -14.23 -9.35
CA LYS A 115 0.79 -13.41 -10.54
C LYS A 115 1.07 -11.97 -10.12
N GLY A 116 2.19 -11.43 -10.55
CA GLY A 116 2.61 -10.06 -10.27
C GLY A 116 3.76 -9.97 -9.27
N ASP A 117 4.10 -8.74 -8.93
CA ASP A 117 5.18 -8.41 -8.02
C ASP A 117 4.75 -8.61 -6.55
N ALA A 118 5.74 -8.82 -5.70
CA ALA A 118 5.51 -8.89 -4.27
C ALA A 118 4.97 -7.55 -3.76
N LEU A 119 4.02 -7.63 -2.84
CA LEU A 119 3.44 -6.49 -2.15
C LEU A 119 4.19 -6.35 -0.82
N TYR A 120 4.71 -5.15 -0.56
CA TYR A 120 5.41 -4.81 0.67
C TYR A 120 4.61 -3.78 1.45
N TYR A 121 4.80 -3.76 2.75
CA TYR A 121 4.43 -2.63 3.59
C TYR A 121 5.51 -2.41 4.64
N PRO A 122 6.07 -1.19 4.75
CA PRO A 122 5.85 -0.04 3.85
C PRO A 122 6.25 -0.33 2.38
N ASP A 123 5.73 0.44 1.42
CA ASP A 123 5.81 0.20 -0.04
C ASP A 123 7.23 0.24 -0.65
N ASN A 124 8.30 0.23 0.16
CA ASN A 124 9.67 0.37 -0.30
C ASN A 124 10.68 -0.37 0.62
N PRO A 125 11.33 -1.47 0.18
CA PRO A 125 12.36 -2.17 0.96
C PRO A 125 13.71 -1.42 0.99
N THR A 126 13.81 -0.28 0.31
CA THR A 126 15.04 0.51 0.20
C THR A 126 15.13 1.50 1.38
N TYR A 127 15.74 1.03 2.47
CA TYR A 127 16.18 1.79 3.65
C TYR A 127 15.08 2.55 4.42
N ALA A 128 14.22 1.81 5.14
CA ALA A 128 13.26 2.38 6.08
C ALA A 128 13.80 2.30 7.51
N ALA A 129 14.65 3.21 7.94
CA ALA A 129 15.41 3.03 9.17
C ALA A 129 15.21 4.18 10.18
N GLY A 130 13.96 4.31 10.62
CA GLY A 130 13.64 4.85 11.95
C GLY A 130 13.23 6.31 12.01
N THR A 131 11.99 6.60 11.64
CA THR A 131 11.17 7.68 12.25
C THR A 131 9.80 7.76 11.57
N GLY A 132 8.77 7.16 12.18
CA GLY A 132 7.37 7.55 12.01
C GLY A 132 6.83 7.71 10.58
N GLY A 133 7.33 6.96 9.61
CA GLY A 133 6.87 7.06 8.22
C GLY A 133 7.36 8.32 7.47
N VAL A 134 8.42 9.00 7.90
CA VAL A 134 9.00 10.10 7.12
C VAL A 134 9.94 9.57 6.05
N GLU A 135 9.71 9.95 4.78
CA GLU A 135 10.51 9.51 3.64
C GLU A 135 10.87 10.67 2.70
N ILE A 136 11.96 10.51 1.93
CA ILE A 136 12.19 11.33 0.74
C ILE A 136 11.29 10.80 -0.37
N ALA A 137 10.26 11.56 -0.72
CA ALA A 137 9.27 11.19 -1.72
C ALA A 137 9.73 11.49 -3.15
N ASP A 138 10.52 12.54 -3.35
CA ASP A 138 11.01 12.97 -4.66
C ASP A 138 12.25 13.87 -4.54
N ILE A 139 13.15 13.79 -5.53
CA ILE A 139 14.26 14.73 -5.72
C ILE A 139 14.22 15.25 -7.16
N ASP A 140 13.76 16.49 -7.34
CA ASP A 140 13.84 17.20 -8.61
C ASP A 140 15.22 17.81 -8.79
N LEU A 141 16.06 17.13 -9.57
CA LEU A 141 17.42 17.56 -9.89
C LEU A 141 17.47 18.89 -10.64
N LYS A 142 16.46 19.21 -11.46
CA LYS A 142 16.43 20.44 -12.26
C LYS A 142 15.84 21.59 -11.46
N GLY A 143 14.77 21.31 -10.73
CA GLY A 143 14.10 22.24 -9.83
C GLY A 143 14.88 22.52 -8.55
N GLU A 144 15.88 21.71 -8.23
CA GLU A 144 16.66 21.77 -6.98
C GLU A 144 15.76 21.60 -5.75
N VAL A 145 14.82 20.67 -5.81
CA VAL A 145 13.82 20.46 -4.77
C VAL A 145 13.85 19.03 -4.27
N VAL A 146 14.01 18.87 -2.96
CA VAL A 146 13.73 17.60 -2.27
C VAL A 146 12.37 17.70 -1.62
N THR A 147 11.51 16.71 -1.88
CA THR A 147 10.21 16.58 -1.23
C THR A 147 10.31 15.48 -0.18
N ILE A 148 10.09 15.85 1.08
CA ILE A 148 9.98 14.93 2.20
C ILE A 148 8.51 14.79 2.56
N LYS A 149 8.05 13.58 2.82
CA LYS A 149 6.67 13.29 3.18
C LYS A 149 6.60 12.54 4.49
N ASN A 150 5.65 12.94 5.36
CA ASN A 150 5.24 12.12 6.48
C ASN A 150 4.09 11.20 6.04
N THR A 151 4.36 9.90 5.93
CA THR A 151 3.39 8.85 5.57
C THR A 151 2.69 8.23 6.79
N GLY A 152 3.15 8.57 7.99
CA GLY A 152 2.60 8.09 9.26
C GLY A 152 1.30 8.77 9.66
N GLY A 153 0.66 8.23 10.70
CA GLY A 153 -0.63 8.70 11.23
C GLY A 153 -0.54 9.85 12.25
N ALA A 154 0.67 10.28 12.63
CA ALA A 154 0.90 11.34 13.61
C ALA A 154 1.90 12.37 13.09
N ALA A 155 1.85 13.59 13.65
CA ALA A 155 2.86 14.61 13.36
C ALA A 155 4.25 14.16 13.85
N VAL A 156 5.28 14.40 13.07
CA VAL A 156 6.66 14.02 13.38
C VAL A 156 7.51 15.27 13.51
N ASP A 157 8.16 15.43 14.66
CA ASP A 157 9.20 16.43 14.87
C ASP A 157 10.52 15.92 14.27
N ILE A 158 11.04 16.66 13.30
CA ILE A 158 12.28 16.36 12.58
C ILE A 158 13.40 17.34 12.93
N SER A 159 13.27 18.06 14.05
CA SER A 159 14.30 18.98 14.53
C SER A 159 15.65 18.27 14.67
N GLY A 160 16.70 18.86 14.10
CA GLY A 160 18.06 18.32 14.18
C GLY A 160 18.36 17.15 13.25
N TRP A 161 17.38 16.67 12.48
CA TRP A 161 17.61 15.69 11.42
C TRP A 161 18.52 16.26 10.34
N LYS A 162 19.02 15.40 9.45
CA LYS A 162 19.94 15.77 8.40
C LYS A 162 19.50 15.25 7.03
N LEU A 163 19.39 16.15 6.06
CA LEU A 163 19.30 15.77 4.65
C LEU A 163 20.69 15.89 4.02
N VAL A 164 21.15 14.85 3.35
CA VAL A 164 22.52 14.70 2.86
C VAL A 164 22.50 14.43 1.36
N SER A 165 23.25 15.21 0.60
CA SER A 165 23.67 14.82 -0.76
C SER A 165 24.92 13.97 -0.62
N GLU A 166 24.82 12.67 -0.92
CA GLU A 166 25.90 11.71 -0.65
C GLU A 166 27.10 11.88 -1.59
N LYS A 167 26.84 12.27 -2.84
CA LYS A 167 27.91 12.57 -3.82
C LYS A 167 28.51 13.95 -3.62
N GLY A 168 27.67 14.95 -3.29
CA GLY A 168 28.12 16.31 -2.98
C GLY A 168 28.81 16.43 -1.62
N ASN A 169 28.64 15.45 -0.74
CA ASN A 169 29.07 15.46 0.66
C ASN A 169 28.61 16.72 1.41
N GLN A 170 27.39 17.14 1.12
CA GLN A 170 26.77 18.34 1.67
C GLN A 170 25.63 17.93 2.58
N THR A 171 25.47 18.64 3.70
CA THR A 171 24.43 18.34 4.69
C THR A 171 23.60 19.58 5.02
N PHE A 172 22.28 19.41 5.03
CA PHE A 172 21.30 20.32 5.60
C PHE A 172 20.86 19.78 6.94
N THR A 173 20.84 20.63 7.97
CA THR A 173 20.28 20.26 9.28
C THR A 173 18.95 20.97 9.47
N PHE A 174 17.91 20.23 9.82
CA PHE A 174 16.58 20.79 10.04
C PHE A 174 16.57 21.68 11.29
N PRO A 175 16.06 22.93 11.19
CA PRO A 175 15.95 23.83 12.33
C PRO A 175 15.09 23.27 13.46
N SER A 176 15.32 23.76 14.68
CA SER A 176 14.47 23.43 15.83
C SER A 176 13.02 23.87 15.60
N GLY A 177 12.06 23.03 15.98
CA GLY A 177 10.63 23.25 15.79
C GLY A 177 10.11 22.84 14.41
N THR A 178 10.91 22.13 13.61
CA THR A 178 10.45 21.64 12.30
C THR A 178 9.59 20.39 12.51
N VAL A 179 8.29 20.51 12.26
CA VAL A 179 7.32 19.42 12.39
C VAL A 179 6.62 19.20 11.06
N ILE A 180 6.50 17.93 10.65
CA ILE A 180 5.70 17.53 9.50
C ILE A 180 4.44 16.84 10.01
N PRO A 181 3.24 17.42 9.82
CA PRO A 181 1.98 16.77 10.18
C PRO A 181 1.76 15.45 9.44
N ALA A 182 0.88 14.60 9.96
CA ALA A 182 0.53 13.33 9.34
C ALA A 182 0.01 13.52 7.89
N GLY A 183 0.57 12.80 6.93
CA GLY A 183 0.20 12.88 5.52
C GLY A 183 0.74 14.09 4.74
N GLU A 184 1.34 15.07 5.43
CA GLU A 184 1.82 16.31 4.83
C GLU A 184 3.25 16.19 4.28
N ILE A 185 3.65 17.19 3.49
CA ILE A 185 4.97 17.29 2.88
C ILE A 185 5.75 18.51 3.38
N LEU A 186 7.07 18.40 3.34
CA LEU A 186 8.02 19.49 3.52
C LEU A 186 8.98 19.51 2.34
N LYS A 187 9.14 20.67 1.71
CA LYS A 187 10.06 20.87 0.59
C LYS A 187 11.35 21.52 1.04
N ILE A 188 12.47 21.04 0.52
CA ILE A 188 13.79 21.63 0.73
C ILE A 188 14.29 22.09 -0.63
N VAL A 189 14.52 23.38 -0.78
CA VAL A 189 14.92 24.00 -2.05
C VAL A 189 16.35 24.53 -2.00
N SER A 190 17.09 24.36 -3.10
CA SER A 190 18.43 24.89 -3.32
C SER A 190 18.55 25.65 -4.65
N GLY A 191 19.70 26.25 -4.90
CA GLY A 191 19.96 27.03 -6.11
C GLY A 191 19.59 28.52 -6.02
N PRO A 192 19.97 29.31 -7.04
CA PRO A 192 19.84 30.77 -7.02
C PRO A 192 18.39 31.25 -6.85
N ASN A 193 17.44 30.44 -7.37
CA ASN A 193 16.02 30.72 -7.33
C ASN A 193 15.31 30.17 -6.09
N ALA A 194 16.03 29.52 -5.16
CA ALA A 194 15.43 28.95 -3.95
C ALA A 194 14.72 30.01 -3.11
N GLN A 195 13.44 29.82 -2.80
CA GLN A 195 12.66 30.73 -1.97
C GLN A 195 11.96 29.96 -0.86
N ALA A 196 11.94 30.57 0.33
CA ALA A 196 11.18 30.03 1.45
C ALA A 196 9.69 30.24 1.21
N GLY A 197 8.88 29.35 1.77
CA GLY A 197 7.43 29.42 1.65
C GLY A 197 6.75 28.51 2.67
N PRO A 198 5.42 28.41 2.63
CA PRO A 198 4.69 27.44 3.44
C PRO A 198 5.22 26.03 3.17
N SER A 199 5.56 25.32 4.24
CA SER A 199 6.16 23.97 4.18
C SER A 199 7.37 23.88 3.22
N THR A 200 8.14 24.97 3.09
CA THR A 200 9.31 25.03 2.20
C THR A 200 10.48 25.71 2.90
N LEU A 201 11.57 24.96 3.08
CA LEU A 201 12.83 25.44 3.65
C LEU A 201 13.87 25.65 2.56
N VAL A 202 14.68 26.70 2.72
CA VAL A 202 15.80 26.96 1.82
C VAL A 202 17.05 26.35 2.42
N TRP A 203 17.69 25.44 1.69
CA TRP A 203 19.01 24.91 2.05
C TRP A 203 20.10 25.94 1.74
N THR A 204 20.21 26.35 0.48
CA THR A 204 21.26 27.27 0.04
C THR A 204 20.89 27.94 -1.29
N LYS A 205 21.60 29.02 -1.63
CA LYS A 205 21.50 29.67 -2.94
C LYS A 205 22.40 29.05 -4.02
N ARG A 206 23.10 27.96 -3.69
CA ARG A 206 23.96 27.20 -4.62
C ARG A 206 23.26 25.93 -5.09
N TYR A 207 23.64 25.43 -6.25
CA TYR A 207 23.16 24.12 -6.73
C TYR A 207 23.71 22.99 -5.84
N ILE A 208 22.84 22.06 -5.47
CA ILE A 208 23.13 20.84 -4.71
C ILE A 208 22.90 19.60 -5.59
N TRP A 209 21.87 19.59 -6.46
CA TRP A 209 21.35 18.37 -7.09
C TRP A 209 21.57 18.28 -8.61
N ASN A 210 21.65 19.42 -9.30
CA ASN A 210 21.74 19.56 -10.76
C ASN A 210 23.12 19.16 -11.34
N ASN A 211 24.00 18.56 -10.53
CA ASN A 211 25.38 18.28 -10.89
C ASN A 211 25.64 16.84 -11.34
N LYS A 212 24.77 15.84 -11.08
CA LYS A 212 24.87 14.44 -11.61
C LYS A 212 23.82 13.41 -11.15
N GLY A 213 22.68 13.82 -10.58
CA GLY A 213 21.76 12.85 -9.96
C GLY A 213 22.39 12.30 -8.69
N ASP A 214 22.55 13.19 -7.71
CA ASP A 214 23.12 12.86 -6.42
C ASP A 214 22.05 12.15 -5.58
N PRO A 215 22.33 10.94 -5.07
CA PRO A 215 21.43 10.29 -4.12
C PRO A 215 21.26 11.17 -2.89
N GLY A 216 20.02 11.28 -2.44
CA GLY A 216 19.66 11.98 -1.21
C GLY A 216 19.45 10.98 -0.08
N ALA A 217 20.04 11.26 1.08
CA ALA A 217 19.84 10.47 2.28
C ALA A 217 19.32 11.37 3.41
N LEU A 218 18.29 10.92 4.11
CA LEU A 218 17.70 11.56 5.26
C LEU A 218 18.12 10.79 6.49
N TYR A 219 18.63 11.48 7.51
CA TYR A 219 19.04 10.91 8.79
C TYR A 219 18.30 11.59 9.93
N ASP A 220 18.01 10.85 11.00
CA ASP A 220 17.40 11.40 12.21
C ASP A 220 18.40 12.24 13.03
N ALA A 221 17.94 12.81 14.16
CA ALA A 221 18.77 13.61 15.04
C ALA A 221 19.92 12.81 15.71
N GLN A 222 19.77 11.48 15.78
CA GLN A 222 20.74 10.53 16.33
C GLN A 222 21.75 10.06 15.26
N GLY A 223 21.54 10.44 13.99
CA GLY A 223 22.41 10.07 12.87
C GLY A 223 22.06 8.72 12.22
N LYS A 224 20.87 8.18 12.50
CA LYS A 224 20.35 6.96 11.88
C LYS A 224 19.75 7.28 10.53
N LEU A 225 20.00 6.43 9.52
CA LEU A 225 19.47 6.63 8.16
C LEU A 225 17.96 6.39 8.14
N VAL A 226 17.15 7.41 7.90
CA VAL A 226 15.69 7.32 7.85
C VAL A 226 15.18 6.89 6.48
N SER A 227 15.68 7.52 5.42
CA SER A 227 15.22 7.31 4.04
C SER A 227 16.34 7.63 3.07
N ARG A 228 16.39 6.92 1.93
CA ARG A 228 17.35 7.17 0.85
C ARG A 228 16.65 7.14 -0.48
N TYR A 229 16.97 8.09 -1.36
CA TYR A 229 16.42 8.25 -2.69
C TYR A 229 17.57 8.25 -3.71
N GLU A 230 17.47 7.39 -4.73
CA GLU A 230 18.49 7.18 -5.77
C GLU A 230 18.12 7.81 -7.11
#